data_AF-A0A6N7Y312-F1
#
_entry.id   AF-A0A6N7Y312-F1
#
_cell.length_a   1.000
_cell.length_b   1.000
_cell.length_c   1.000
_cell.angle_alpha   90.00
_cell.angle_beta   90.00
_cell.angle_gamma   90.00
#
_symmetry.space_group_name_H-M   'P 1'
#
loop_
_entity.id
_entity.type
_entity.pdbx_description
1 polymer ?
#
loop_
_entity_poly.entity_id
_entity_poly.type
_entity_poly.pdbx_seq_one_letter_code
_entity_poly.pdbx_strand_id
1 'polypeptide(L)'
;MNTYFKKSTKRSVISMLSIAITLCLLFSLLFPGKAVNATPRMRLNKTAITLIQEKTVKLRVIGTKKKVTWKSSNKKIAKVNKKGVVKALSPGKCTITAKVRGKKLKCKVTVDTVERINC
;
A
#
# COMPACT_ATOMS: atom_id res chain seq x y z
N MET A 1 -6.76 51.89 16.10
CA MET A 1 -6.21 50.74 15.36
C MET A 1 -6.91 49.46 15.80
N ASN A 2 -7.51 48.74 14.85
CA ASN A 2 -8.01 47.34 14.87
C ASN A 2 -9.08 46.86 15.86
N THR A 3 -10.35 46.90 15.42
CA THR A 3 -11.41 45.96 15.86
C THR A 3 -12.28 45.38 14.72
N TYR A 4 -11.96 45.65 13.45
CA TYR A 4 -12.77 45.20 12.29
C TYR A 4 -12.32 43.90 11.60
N PHE A 5 -11.14 43.35 11.93
CA PHE A 5 -10.57 42.22 11.18
C PHE A 5 -11.04 40.82 11.63
N LYS A 6 -11.79 40.69 12.74
CA LYS A 6 -12.11 39.39 13.36
C LYS A 6 -13.50 38.82 12.99
N LYS A 7 -14.38 39.61 12.36
CA LYS A 7 -15.80 39.24 12.11
C LYS A 7 -16.06 38.69 10.70
N SER A 8 -15.28 39.10 9.70
CA SER A 8 -15.47 38.72 8.29
C SER A 8 -15.11 37.24 8.00
N THR A 9 -14.05 36.74 8.64
CA THR A 9 -13.57 35.36 8.41
C THR A 9 -14.57 34.31 8.90
N LYS A 10 -15.28 34.53 10.01
CA LYS A 10 -16.22 33.55 10.60
C LYS A 10 -17.48 33.31 9.76
N ARG A 11 -17.97 34.29 9.00
CA ARG A 11 -19.16 34.12 8.13
C ARG A 11 -18.82 33.41 6.82
N SER A 12 -17.60 33.66 6.30
CA SER A 12 -17.12 33.04 5.06
C SER A 12 -16.80 31.55 5.19
N VAL A 13 -16.28 31.09 6.35
CA VAL A 13 -16.06 29.65 6.59
C VAL A 13 -17.35 28.86 6.72
N ILE A 14 -18.42 29.43 7.30
CA ILE A 14 -19.71 28.73 7.44
C ILE A 14 -20.35 28.47 6.06
N SER A 15 -20.22 29.41 5.12
CA SER A 15 -20.69 29.24 3.74
C SER A 15 -19.81 28.29 2.92
N MET A 16 -18.50 28.24 3.17
CA MET A 16 -17.60 27.26 2.54
C MET A 16 -17.84 25.84 3.07
N LEU A 17 -18.23 25.71 4.33
CA LEU A 17 -18.55 24.42 4.96
C LEU A 17 -19.86 23.82 4.40
N SER A 18 -20.89 24.63 4.20
CA SER A 18 -22.17 24.16 3.62
C SER A 18 -22.02 23.73 2.16
N ILE A 19 -21.26 24.48 1.35
CA ILE A 19 -20.97 24.14 -0.05
C ILE A 19 -20.16 22.84 -0.14
N ALA A 20 -19.19 22.63 0.77
CA ALA A 20 -18.42 21.39 0.84
C ALA A 20 -19.27 20.18 1.26
N ILE A 21 -20.22 20.36 2.19
CA ILE A 21 -21.14 19.30 2.64
C ILE A 21 -22.13 18.94 1.53
N THR A 22 -22.69 19.92 0.82
CA THR A 22 -23.60 19.67 -0.30
C THR A 22 -22.88 19.03 -1.49
N LEU A 23 -21.61 19.41 -1.75
CA LEU A 23 -20.79 18.77 -2.79
C LEU A 23 -20.42 17.34 -2.40
N CYS A 24 -20.16 17.07 -1.12
CA CYS A 24 -19.87 15.73 -0.60
C CYS A 24 -21.10 14.80 -0.67
N LEU A 25 -22.30 15.32 -0.38
CA LEU A 25 -23.57 14.59 -0.52
C LEU A 25 -23.92 14.33 -1.99
N LEU A 26 -23.71 15.31 -2.88
CA LEU A 26 -23.93 15.14 -4.31
C LEU A 26 -22.93 14.14 -4.93
N PHE A 27 -21.68 14.18 -4.49
CA PHE A 27 -20.65 13.20 -4.86
C PHE A 27 -21.08 11.78 -4.42
N SER A 28 -21.65 11.62 -3.23
CA SER A 28 -22.12 10.32 -2.71
C SER A 28 -23.28 9.70 -3.51
N LEU A 29 -24.10 10.51 -4.20
CA LEU A 29 -25.21 10.04 -5.05
C LEU A 29 -24.77 9.66 -6.47
N LEU A 30 -23.64 10.20 -6.95
CA LEU A 30 -23.05 9.89 -8.26
C LEU A 30 -22.21 8.60 -8.26
N PHE A 31 -21.81 8.11 -7.09
CA PHE A 31 -21.20 6.80 -6.96
C PHE A 31 -22.22 5.86 -6.32
N PRO A 32 -23.07 5.17 -7.11
CA PRO A 32 -23.83 4.05 -6.58
C PRO A 32 -22.81 3.12 -5.93
N GLY A 33 -22.87 3.00 -4.61
CA GLY A 33 -21.97 2.20 -3.82
C GLY A 33 -22.02 0.78 -4.34
N LYS A 34 -21.11 0.44 -5.25
CA LYS A 34 -20.91 -0.93 -5.70
C LYS A 34 -20.50 -1.67 -4.43
N ALA A 35 -21.45 -2.39 -3.83
CA ALA A 35 -21.18 -3.35 -2.79
C ALA A 35 -20.00 -4.18 -3.29
N VAL A 36 -18.85 -4.00 -2.65
CA VAL A 36 -17.66 -4.76 -3.01
C VAL A 36 -17.94 -6.17 -2.51
N ASN A 37 -18.55 -6.98 -3.37
CA ASN A 37 -18.71 -8.41 -3.14
C ASN A 37 -17.38 -8.91 -2.60
N ALA A 38 -17.39 -9.55 -1.43
CA ALA A 38 -16.23 -9.94 -0.66
C ALA A 38 -15.38 -10.89 -1.52
N THR A 39 -14.60 -10.29 -2.41
CA THR A 39 -13.69 -11.00 -3.28
C THR A 39 -12.74 -11.73 -2.36
N PRO A 40 -12.39 -13.00 -2.65
CA PRO A 40 -11.42 -13.74 -1.84
C PRO A 40 -10.26 -12.79 -1.56
N ARG A 41 -10.07 -12.44 -0.28
CA ARG A 41 -9.23 -11.32 0.13
C ARG A 41 -7.79 -11.71 -0.18
N MET A 42 -7.38 -11.45 -1.40
CA MET A 42 -6.07 -11.81 -1.90
C MET A 42 -5.06 -11.11 -1.02
N ARG A 43 -4.29 -11.91 -0.30
CA ARG A 43 -3.34 -11.44 0.70
C ARG A 43 -2.01 -12.15 0.50
N LEU A 44 -0.93 -11.46 0.83
CA LEU A 44 0.38 -12.10 0.86
C LEU A 44 0.54 -12.87 2.17
N ASN A 45 1.30 -13.95 2.14
CA ASN A 45 1.68 -14.66 3.37
C ASN A 45 2.40 -13.70 4.34
N LYS A 46 3.20 -12.78 3.81
CA LYS A 46 3.90 -11.74 4.59
C LYS A 46 3.86 -10.41 3.84
N THR A 47 3.50 -9.35 4.56
CA THR A 47 3.43 -7.97 4.06
C THR A 47 4.69 -7.18 4.36
N ALA A 48 5.46 -7.60 5.37
CA ALA A 48 6.79 -7.10 5.69
C ALA A 48 7.70 -8.29 6.04
N ILE A 49 8.93 -8.27 5.55
CA ILE A 49 9.94 -9.29 5.85
C ILE A 49 11.29 -8.59 6.04
N THR A 50 12.02 -8.97 7.09
CA THR A 50 13.43 -8.67 7.23
C THR A 50 14.22 -9.91 6.82
N LEU A 51 15.16 -9.76 5.90
CA LEU A 51 16.03 -10.82 5.38
C LEU A 51 17.48 -10.45 5.66
N ILE A 52 18.31 -11.45 5.89
CA ILE A 52 19.75 -11.26 5.83
C ILE A 52 20.19 -11.33 4.37
N GLN A 53 21.28 -10.64 4.03
CA GLN A 53 21.91 -10.74 2.72
C GLN A 53 22.11 -12.21 2.29
N GLU A 54 21.98 -12.48 0.99
CA GLU A 54 21.99 -13.81 0.37
C GLU A 54 20.87 -14.79 0.77
N LYS A 55 20.06 -14.50 1.81
CA LYS A 55 18.89 -15.34 2.13
C LYS A 55 17.80 -15.24 1.06
N THR A 56 17.06 -16.34 0.93
CA THR A 56 15.90 -16.42 0.05
C THR A 56 14.62 -16.68 0.83
N VAL A 57 13.52 -16.04 0.43
CA VAL A 57 12.19 -16.31 0.98
C VAL A 57 11.17 -16.42 -0.14
N LYS A 58 10.28 -17.40 -0.01
CA LYS A 58 9.19 -17.61 -0.96
C LYS A 58 7.94 -16.83 -0.53
N LEU A 59 7.58 -15.83 -1.32
CA LEU A 59 6.32 -15.13 -1.18
C LEU A 59 5.20 -15.89 -1.90
N ARG A 60 4.11 -16.15 -1.16
CA ARG A 60 2.90 -16.77 -1.69
C ARG A 60 1.74 -15.79 -1.59
N VAL A 61 0.95 -15.70 -2.67
CA VAL A 61 -0.34 -14.99 -2.65
C VAL A 61 -1.42 -16.01 -2.28
N ILE A 62 -2.08 -15.77 -1.16
CA ILE A 62 -3.20 -16.57 -0.66
C ILE A 62 -4.48 -16.09 -1.35
N GLY A 63 -5.37 -17.01 -1.71
CA GLY A 63 -6.63 -16.69 -2.39
C GLY A 63 -6.54 -16.64 -3.93
N THR A 64 -5.47 -17.17 -4.53
CA THR A 64 -5.36 -17.34 -5.99
C THR A 64 -4.57 -18.59 -6.37
N LYS A 65 -5.04 -19.32 -7.39
CA LYS A 65 -4.28 -20.39 -8.08
C LYS A 65 -3.67 -19.91 -9.40
N LYS A 66 -3.95 -18.66 -9.83
CA LYS A 66 -3.47 -18.10 -11.10
C LYS A 66 -2.03 -17.59 -11.00
N LYS A 67 -1.35 -17.50 -12.15
CA LYS A 67 0.01 -16.95 -12.27
C LYS A 67 0.08 -15.53 -11.69
N VAL A 68 1.10 -15.30 -10.87
CA VAL A 68 1.36 -14.01 -10.21
C VAL A 68 2.51 -13.31 -10.91
N THR A 69 2.32 -12.04 -11.25
CA THR A 69 3.40 -11.21 -11.80
C THR A 69 4.10 -10.48 -10.67
N TRP A 70 5.39 -10.70 -10.51
CA TRP A 70 6.18 -10.09 -9.45
C TRP A 70 7.07 -8.98 -10.02
N LYS A 71 7.14 -7.84 -9.31
CA LYS A 71 8.04 -6.72 -9.62
C LYS A 71 8.75 -6.28 -8.35
N SER A 72 10.07 -6.21 -8.39
CA SER A 72 10.85 -5.58 -7.33
C SER A 72 11.07 -4.10 -7.65
N SER A 73 10.94 -3.23 -6.64
CA SER A 73 11.27 -1.81 -6.77
C SER A 73 12.78 -1.58 -6.92
N ASN A 74 13.62 -2.44 -6.36
CA ASN A 74 15.06 -2.34 -6.48
C ASN A 74 15.69 -3.75 -6.59
N LYS A 75 16.09 -4.12 -7.81
CA LYS A 75 16.67 -5.43 -8.10
C LYS A 75 18.10 -5.60 -7.54
N LYS A 76 18.79 -4.51 -7.18
CA LYS A 76 20.11 -4.56 -6.53
C LYS A 76 19.99 -4.96 -5.06
N ILE A 77 18.89 -4.57 -4.40
CA ILE A 77 18.62 -4.91 -2.99
C ILE A 77 17.97 -6.29 -2.89
N ALA A 78 16.87 -6.52 -3.63
CA ALA A 78 16.20 -7.82 -3.66
C ALA A 78 15.63 -8.17 -5.04
N LYS A 79 15.86 -9.41 -5.47
CA LYS A 79 15.39 -9.94 -6.75
C LYS A 79 14.28 -10.96 -6.52
N VAL A 80 13.17 -10.83 -7.22
CA VAL A 80 12.04 -11.77 -7.15
C VAL A 80 11.93 -12.55 -8.46
N ASN A 81 11.81 -13.88 -8.37
CA ASN A 81 11.64 -14.76 -9.52
C ASN A 81 10.15 -15.02 -9.84
N LYS A 82 9.85 -15.56 -11.02
CA LYS A 82 8.49 -15.89 -11.49
C LYS A 82 7.71 -16.80 -10.52
N LYS A 83 8.42 -17.66 -9.77
CA LYS A 83 7.85 -18.54 -8.73
C LYS A 83 7.54 -17.82 -7.40
N GLY A 84 7.79 -16.52 -7.28
CA GLY A 84 7.64 -15.73 -6.05
C GLY A 84 8.78 -15.88 -5.05
N VAL A 85 9.92 -16.44 -5.47
CA VAL A 85 11.12 -16.54 -4.62
C VAL A 85 11.87 -15.23 -4.67
N VAL A 86 12.01 -14.60 -3.50
CA VAL A 86 12.74 -13.36 -3.28
C VAL A 86 14.13 -13.71 -2.76
N LYS A 87 15.18 -13.25 -3.45
CA LYS A 87 16.57 -13.33 -3.01
C LYS A 87 17.02 -11.94 -2.55
N ALA A 88 17.50 -11.83 -1.33
CA ALA A 88 18.18 -10.65 -0.82
C ALA A 88 19.62 -10.63 -1.36
N LEU A 89 20.07 -9.51 -1.91
CA LEU A 89 21.38 -9.37 -2.55
C LEU A 89 22.25 -8.33 -1.85
N SER A 90 21.65 -7.23 -1.42
CA SER A 90 22.37 -6.14 -0.74
C SER A 90 21.49 -5.52 0.35
N PRO A 91 22.09 -5.02 1.43
CA PRO A 91 21.35 -4.37 2.51
C PRO A 91 20.58 -3.14 2.01
N GLY A 92 19.42 -2.90 2.61
CA GLY A 92 18.55 -1.78 2.27
C GLY A 92 17.07 -2.15 2.24
N LYS A 93 16.23 -1.16 1.97
CA LYS A 93 14.77 -1.32 1.94
C LYS A 93 14.28 -1.37 0.49
N CYS A 94 13.46 -2.35 0.17
CA CYS A 94 12.80 -2.45 -1.13
C CYS A 94 11.34 -2.87 -0.98
N THR A 95 10.55 -2.60 -2.01
CA THR A 95 9.16 -3.04 -2.06
C THR A 95 8.96 -4.00 -3.21
N ILE A 96 8.37 -5.15 -2.93
CA ILE A 96 8.00 -6.16 -3.91
C ILE A 96 6.51 -6.08 -4.16
N THR A 97 6.13 -5.87 -5.42
CA THR A 97 4.74 -5.78 -5.85
C THR A 97 4.34 -7.07 -6.55
N ALA A 98 3.29 -7.72 -6.05
CA ALA A 98 2.63 -8.86 -6.68
C ALA A 98 1.36 -8.39 -7.38
N LYS A 99 1.30 -8.52 -8.70
CA LYS A 99 0.12 -8.19 -9.51
C LYS A 99 -0.61 -9.46 -9.93
N VAL A 100 -1.90 -9.54 -9.63
CA VAL A 100 -2.76 -10.69 -9.97
C VAL A 100 -4.18 -10.22 -10.23
N ARG A 101 -4.77 -10.62 -11.36
CA ARG A 101 -6.16 -10.25 -11.74
C ARG A 101 -6.47 -8.75 -11.57
N GLY A 102 -5.53 -7.89 -11.95
CA GLY A 102 -5.65 -6.43 -11.80
C GLY A 102 -5.36 -5.88 -10.40
N LYS A 103 -5.39 -6.71 -9.35
CA LYS A 103 -5.03 -6.31 -7.98
C LYS A 103 -3.52 -6.25 -7.80
N LYS A 104 -3.04 -5.27 -7.02
CA LYS A 104 -1.63 -5.09 -6.66
C LYS A 104 -1.47 -5.29 -5.16
N LEU A 105 -0.64 -6.24 -4.75
CA LEU A 105 -0.24 -6.45 -3.36
C LEU A 105 1.20 -5.99 -3.19
N LYS A 106 1.51 -5.34 -2.08
CA LYS A 106 2.87 -4.83 -1.78
C LYS A 106 3.43 -5.57 -0.58
N CYS A 107 4.70 -5.95 -0.66
CA CYS A 107 5.49 -6.51 0.42
C CYS A 107 6.69 -5.59 0.64
N LYS A 108 6.89 -5.09 1.86
CA LYS A 108 8.11 -4.37 2.24
C LYS A 108 9.17 -5.40 2.60
N VAL A 109 10.32 -5.33 1.97
CA VAL A 109 11.46 -6.20 2.25
C VAL A 109 12.61 -5.34 2.72
N THR A 110 13.05 -5.58 3.94
CA THR A 110 14.24 -4.97 4.53
C THR A 110 15.34 -6.01 4.49
N VAL A 111 16.48 -5.67 3.90
CA VAL A 111 17.67 -6.52 3.90
C VAL A 111 18.65 -5.92 4.88
N ASP A 112 19.04 -6.70 5.87
CA ASP A 112 20.08 -6.35 6.85
C ASP A 112 21.30 -7.26 6.63
N THR A 113 22.49 -6.79 7.00
CA THR A 113 23.73 -7.58 6.92
C THR A 113 23.96 -8.42 8.18
N VAL A 114 23.22 -8.14 9.25
CA VAL A 114 23.38 -8.74 10.57
C VAL A 114 22.11 -9.49 10.93
N GLU A 115 22.21 -10.73 11.41
CA GLU A 115 21.10 -11.38 12.10
C GLU A 115 20.81 -10.59 13.37
N ARG A 116 19.77 -9.75 13.35
CA ARG A 116 19.16 -9.32 14.61
C ARG A 116 18.42 -10.53 15.16
N ILE A 117 19.10 -11.27 16.03
CA ILE A 117 18.47 -12.20 16.96
C ILE A 117 17.53 -11.33 17.80
N ASN A 118 16.24 -11.35 17.51
CA ASN A 118 15.26 -10.88 18.48
C ASN A 118 15.15 -12.00 19.51
N CYS A 119 15.82 -11.77 20.64
CA CYS A 119 15.77 -12.57 21.84
C CYS A 119 14.32 -12.72 22.34
#